data_AF-A0A4P1KER3-F1
#
_entry.id   AF-A0A4P1KER3-F1
#
_cell.length_a   1.000
_cell.length_b   1.000
_cell.length_c   1.000
_cell.angle_alpha   90.00
_cell.angle_beta   90.00
_cell.angle_gamma   90.00
#
_symmetry.space_group_name_H-M   'P 1'
#
loop_
_entity.id
_entity.type
_entity.pdbx_description
1 polymer ?
#
loop_
_entity_poly.entity_id
_entity_poly.type
_entity_poly.pdbx_seq_one_letter_code
_entity_poly.pdbx_strand_id
1 'polypeptide(L)'
;MKTQRHVSETKLFGEVPMGATGYRSSTFSAWFRRFVAKAGADSPKTCFHSFRHGFRDALREARIDRDIALALGGWTTASGAASVSDAYGSGYRIATLKEAIDRVRYTGLDLSHLYEQ
;
A
#
# COMPACT_ATOMS: atom_id res chain seq x y z
N MET A 1 11.97 9.75 -9.29
CA MET A 1 10.50 9.90 -9.37
C MET A 1 10.19 11.38 -9.64
N LYS A 2 10.37 11.84 -10.88
CA LYS A 2 10.33 13.26 -11.25
C LYS A 2 8.89 13.71 -11.50
N THR A 3 8.40 14.58 -10.62
CA THR A 3 7.37 15.63 -10.80
C THR A 3 6.30 15.42 -11.87
N GLN A 4 5.32 14.54 -11.61
CA GLN A 4 4.04 14.49 -12.33
C GLN A 4 3.00 15.36 -11.60
N ARG A 5 3.26 16.67 -11.51
CA ARG A 5 2.29 17.65 -10.98
C ARG A 5 1.83 18.68 -12.01
N HIS A 6 2.33 18.60 -13.24
CA HIS A 6 2.12 19.64 -14.26
C HIS A 6 1.45 19.19 -15.55
N VAL A 7 0.96 17.94 -15.61
CA VAL A 7 0.16 17.48 -16.74
C VAL A 7 -1.28 17.38 -16.26
N SER A 8 -2.22 17.93 -17.02
CA SER A 8 -3.66 17.81 -16.85
C SER A 8 -4.18 16.38 -17.12
N GLU A 9 -3.41 15.39 -16.69
CA GLU A 9 -3.82 14.00 -16.60
C GLU A 9 -4.64 13.83 -15.33
N THR A 10 -5.88 13.35 -15.48
CA THR A 10 -6.76 13.04 -14.34
C THR A 10 -6.26 11.86 -13.51
N LYS A 11 -5.27 11.11 -14.00
CA LYS A 11 -4.76 9.87 -13.38
C LYS A 11 -3.31 10.03 -12.98
N LEU A 12 -2.98 9.54 -11.79
CA LEU A 12 -1.61 9.57 -11.25
C LEU A 12 -0.62 8.69 -12.06
N PHE A 13 -1.12 7.64 -12.71
CA PHE A 13 -0.33 6.69 -13.51
C PHE A 13 -0.97 6.49 -14.89
N GLY A 14 -0.86 7.52 -15.74
CA GLY A 14 -1.40 7.51 -17.11
C GLY A 14 -0.76 6.44 -18.00
N GLU A 15 0.52 6.17 -17.75
CA GLU A 15 1.40 5.29 -18.53
C GLU A 15 1.07 3.80 -18.43
N VAL A 16 0.30 3.36 -17.43
CA VAL A 16 -0.06 1.94 -17.28
C VAL A 16 -1.20 1.60 -18.23
N PRO A 17 -0.98 0.82 -19.31
CA PRO A 17 -2.04 0.56 -20.28
C PRO A 17 -3.15 -0.32 -19.68
N MET A 18 -4.36 -0.20 -20.24
CA MET A 18 -5.47 -1.10 -19.94
C MET A 18 -5.08 -2.53 -20.31
N GLY A 19 -5.28 -3.47 -19.39
CA GLY A 19 -5.05 -4.88 -19.68
C GLY A 19 -6.20 -5.48 -20.50
N ALA A 20 -5.97 -6.66 -21.07
CA ALA A 20 -6.96 -7.39 -21.87
C ALA A 20 -8.28 -7.68 -21.11
N THR A 21 -8.23 -7.70 -19.78
CA THR A 21 -9.39 -7.91 -18.90
C THR A 21 -10.16 -6.62 -18.58
N GLY A 22 -9.81 -5.48 -19.18
CA GLY A 22 -10.41 -4.18 -18.87
C GLY A 22 -9.93 -3.57 -17.54
N TYR A 23 -8.96 -4.18 -16.87
CA TYR A 23 -8.34 -3.65 -15.65
C TYR A 23 -6.89 -3.26 -15.89
N ARG A 24 -6.44 -2.11 -15.39
CA ARG A 24 -5.01 -1.72 -15.41
C ARG A 24 -4.17 -2.54 -14.44
N SER A 25 -4.80 -3.08 -13.40
CA SER A 25 -4.14 -3.90 -12.37
C SER A 25 -3.56 -5.20 -12.94
N SER A 26 -4.15 -5.78 -13.99
CA SER A 26 -3.62 -6.99 -14.62
C SER A 26 -2.32 -6.72 -15.36
N THR A 27 -2.25 -5.63 -16.15
CA THR A 27 -1.01 -5.16 -16.78
C THR A 27 0.09 -4.91 -15.76
N PHE A 28 -0.24 -4.15 -14.71
CA PHE A 28 0.74 -3.80 -13.68
C PHE A 28 1.23 -5.03 -12.92
N SER A 29 0.33 -5.98 -12.59
CA SER A 29 0.71 -7.23 -11.93
C SER A 29 1.64 -8.07 -12.80
N ALA A 30 1.42 -8.13 -14.12
CA ALA A 30 2.30 -8.84 -15.04
C ALA A 30 3.68 -8.18 -15.15
N TRP A 31 3.73 -6.85 -15.22
CA TRP A 31 5.00 -6.09 -15.15
C TRP A 31 5.73 -6.36 -13.84
N PHE A 32 5.02 -6.30 -12.70
CA PHE A 32 5.60 -6.47 -11.37
C PHE A 32 6.25 -7.86 -11.22
N ARG A 33 5.62 -8.92 -11.72
CA ARG A 33 6.22 -10.27 -11.71
C ARG A 33 7.55 -10.32 -12.46
N ARG A 34 7.64 -9.67 -13.63
CA ARG A 34 8.89 -9.57 -14.40
C ARG A 34 9.95 -8.76 -13.67
N PHE A 35 9.54 -7.67 -13.02
CA PHE A 35 10.42 -6.82 -12.23
C PHE A 35 11.03 -7.58 -11.06
N VAL A 36 10.23 -8.30 -10.27
CA VAL A 36 10.70 -9.09 -9.13
C VAL A 36 11.65 -10.20 -9.54
N ALA A 37 11.35 -10.91 -10.63
CA ALA A 37 12.26 -11.92 -11.20
C ALA A 37 13.60 -11.31 -11.61
N LYS A 38 13.59 -10.15 -12.29
CA LYS A 38 14.81 -9.43 -12.66
C LYS A 38 15.60 -8.93 -11.44
N ALA A 39 14.91 -8.56 -10.36
CA ALA A 39 15.53 -8.12 -9.12
C ALA A 39 16.08 -9.27 -8.26
N GLY A 40 15.87 -10.54 -8.65
CA GLY A 40 16.31 -11.71 -7.89
C GLY A 40 15.50 -11.97 -6.62
N ALA A 41 14.30 -11.40 -6.51
CA ALA A 41 13.45 -11.50 -5.33
C ALA A 41 12.20 -12.38 -5.55
N ASP A 42 12.22 -13.23 -6.58
CA ASP A 42 11.10 -14.12 -6.91
C ASP A 42 10.95 -15.25 -5.89
N SER A 43 9.72 -15.41 -5.41
CA SER A 43 9.33 -16.44 -4.45
C SER A 43 7.86 -16.80 -4.66
N PRO A 44 7.42 -18.04 -4.32
CA PRO A 44 6.05 -18.50 -4.58
C PRO A 44 4.94 -17.61 -4.00
N LYS A 45 5.24 -16.77 -3.00
CA LYS A 45 4.27 -15.88 -2.35
C LYS A 45 4.54 -14.38 -2.57
N THR A 46 5.55 -14.03 -3.35
CA THR A 46 5.86 -12.62 -3.67
C THR A 46 5.07 -12.16 -4.88
N CYS A 47 4.09 -11.31 -4.65
CA CYS A 47 3.31 -10.65 -5.69
C CYS A 47 3.05 -9.22 -5.27
N PHE A 48 2.46 -8.39 -6.13
CA PHE A 48 2.25 -7.00 -5.73
C PHE A 48 1.36 -6.88 -4.47
N HIS A 49 0.38 -7.78 -4.34
CA HIS A 49 -0.49 -7.81 -3.16
C HIS A 49 0.24 -8.25 -1.87
N SER A 50 1.37 -8.96 -1.97
CA SER A 50 2.11 -9.38 -0.77
C SER A 50 2.68 -8.20 0.01
N PHE A 51 2.94 -7.05 -0.62
CA PHE A 51 3.28 -5.82 0.09
C PHE A 51 2.17 -5.37 1.04
N ARG A 52 0.92 -5.50 0.61
CA ARG A 52 -0.23 -5.13 1.44
C ARG A 52 -0.37 -6.05 2.66
N HIS A 53 -0.05 -7.33 2.50
CA HIS A 53 0.03 -8.26 3.64
C HIS A 53 1.20 -7.89 4.57
N GLY A 54 2.39 -7.64 4.01
CA GLY A 54 3.55 -7.22 4.80
C GLY A 54 3.29 -5.93 5.58
N PHE A 55 2.59 -4.97 4.99
CA PHE A 55 2.18 -3.74 5.68
C PHE A 55 1.21 -4.02 6.84
N ARG A 56 0.26 -4.95 6.66
CA ARG A 56 -0.64 -5.38 7.73
C ARG A 56 0.11 -5.98 8.90
N ASP A 57 1.08 -6.85 8.60
CA ASP A 57 1.87 -7.54 9.62
C ASP A 57 2.77 -6.54 10.36
N ALA A 58 3.36 -5.57 9.65
CA ALA A 58 4.18 -4.54 10.27
C ALA A 58 3.39 -3.55 11.13
N LEU A 59 2.14 -3.22 10.76
CA LEU A 59 1.22 -2.47 11.62
C LEU A 59 0.88 -3.25 12.89
N ARG A 60 0.67 -4.56 12.78
CA ARG A 60 0.42 -5.44 13.93
C ARG A 60 1.63 -5.50 14.86
N GLU A 61 2.84 -5.64 14.31
CA GLU A 61 4.08 -5.67 15.09
C GLU A 61 4.35 -4.35 15.80
N ALA A 62 4.05 -3.22 15.14
CA ALA A 62 4.12 -1.89 15.74
C ALA A 62 3.00 -1.60 16.77
N ARG A 63 2.17 -2.61 17.10
CA ARG A 63 1.04 -2.52 18.04
C ARG A 63 0.08 -1.38 17.70
N ILE A 64 -0.12 -1.12 16.41
CA ILE A 64 -1.10 -0.15 15.95
C ILE A 64 -2.49 -0.71 16.20
N ASP A 65 -3.38 0.17 16.66
CA ASP A 65 -4.78 -0.17 16.88
C ASP A 65 -5.42 -0.76 15.61
N ARG A 66 -6.28 -1.77 15.80
CA ARG A 66 -6.89 -2.50 14.70
C ARG A 66 -7.67 -1.57 13.78
N ASP A 67 -8.39 -0.61 14.31
CA ASP A 67 -9.28 0.24 13.53
C ASP A 67 -8.47 1.26 12.72
N ILE A 68 -7.36 1.76 13.28
CA ILE A 68 -6.37 2.55 12.54
C ILE A 68 -5.72 1.72 11.42
N ALA A 69 -5.36 0.46 11.69
CA ALA A 69 -4.78 -0.43 10.68
C ALA A 69 -5.80 -0.74 9.56
N LEU A 70 -7.08 -0.92 9.90
CA LEU A 70 -8.16 -1.09 8.92
C LEU A 70 -8.34 0.17 8.07
N ALA A 71 -8.32 1.36 8.68
CA ALA A 71 -8.41 2.64 7.97
C ALA A 71 -7.23 2.85 7.01
N LEU A 72 -5.99 2.64 7.48
CA LEU A 72 -4.77 2.76 6.67
C LEU A 72 -4.74 1.77 5.50
N GLY A 73 -5.22 0.55 5.73
CA GLY A 73 -5.35 -0.43 4.67
C GLY A 73 -6.51 -0.14 3.73
N GLY A 74 -7.53 0.63 4.10
CA GLY A 74 -8.81 0.62 3.38
C GLY A 74 -9.49 -0.75 3.46
N TRP A 75 -9.34 -1.42 4.61
CA TRP A 75 -10.09 -2.64 4.98
C TRP A 75 -11.34 -2.32 5.82
N THR A 76 -11.63 -1.04 6.04
CA THR A 76 -12.88 -0.60 6.66
C THR A 76 -14.04 -1.12 5.83
N THR A 77 -14.90 -1.92 6.44
CA THR A 77 -16.05 -2.54 5.79
C THR A 77 -17.09 -1.48 5.45
N ALA A 78 -17.23 -1.13 4.18
CA ALA A 78 -18.45 -0.50 3.68
C ALA A 78 -19.63 -1.49 3.56
N SER A 79 -19.39 -2.79 3.80
CA SER A 79 -20.39 -3.86 3.63
C SER A 79 -20.53 -4.72 4.88
N GLY A 80 -21.65 -4.52 5.58
CA GLY A 80 -22.37 -5.57 6.32
C GLY A 80 -21.88 -5.99 7.71
N ALA A 81 -20.67 -5.59 8.12
CA ALA A 81 -20.17 -5.80 9.48
C ALA A 81 -19.34 -4.59 9.95
N ALA A 82 -19.72 -3.39 9.52
CA ALA A 82 -19.30 -2.19 10.24
C ALA A 82 -19.84 -2.33 11.67
N SER A 83 -18.95 -2.31 12.66
CA SER A 83 -19.39 -2.15 14.03
C SER A 83 -20.26 -0.89 14.06
N VAL A 84 -21.35 -0.86 14.83
CA VAL A 84 -22.15 0.36 15.02
C VAL A 84 -21.25 1.55 15.46
N SER A 85 -20.07 1.26 16.02
CA SER A 85 -19.01 2.23 16.34
C SER A 85 -18.32 2.88 15.12
N ASP A 86 -18.22 2.22 13.96
CA ASP A 86 -17.59 2.77 12.75
C ASP A 86 -18.45 3.88 12.10
N ALA A 87 -19.75 3.91 12.42
CA ALA A 87 -20.70 4.89 11.90
C ALA A 87 -20.72 6.21 12.70
N TYR A 88 -20.02 6.29 13.84
CA TYR A 88 -19.97 7.47 14.69
C TYR A 88 -18.60 8.15 14.64
N GLY A 89 -18.58 9.44 14.26
CA GLY A 89 -17.39 10.30 14.25
C GLY A 89 -16.88 10.65 12.85
N SER A 90 -15.89 11.56 12.78
CA SER A 90 -15.28 12.04 11.53
C SER A 90 -14.14 11.15 11.01
N GLY A 91 -14.02 9.92 11.53
CA GLY A 91 -12.85 9.06 11.31
C GLY A 91 -11.56 9.59 11.96
N TYR A 92 -10.42 9.00 11.59
CA TYR A 92 -9.11 9.38 12.13
C TYR A 92 -8.55 10.63 11.45
N ARG A 93 -7.96 11.54 12.24
CA ARG A 93 -7.21 12.68 11.71
C ARG A 93 -5.97 12.18 10.98
N ILE A 94 -5.57 12.91 9.93
CA ILE A 94 -4.34 12.63 9.16
C ILE A 94 -3.11 12.52 10.06
N ALA A 95 -2.99 13.36 11.09
CA ALA A 95 -1.89 13.30 12.05
C ALA A 95 -1.82 11.95 12.77
N THR A 96 -2.96 11.40 13.21
CA THR A 96 -3.04 10.09 13.87
C THR A 96 -2.64 8.95 12.92
N LEU A 97 -3.10 9.01 11.66
CA LEU A 97 -2.71 8.03 10.64
C LEU A 97 -1.21 8.10 10.33
N LYS A 98 -0.65 9.32 10.27
CA LYS A 98 0.77 9.54 10.06
C LYS A 98 1.62 8.96 11.21
N GLU A 99 1.24 9.22 12.46
CA GLU A 99 1.94 8.67 13.62
C GLU A 99 1.99 7.14 13.59
N ALA A 100 0.90 6.49 13.16
CA ALA A 100 0.85 5.03 13.01
C ALA A 100 1.80 4.55 11.90
N ILE A 101 1.83 5.22 10.74
CA ILE A 101 2.77 4.92 9.66
C ILE A 101 4.21 5.10 10.12
N ASP A 102 4.50 6.18 10.84
CA ASP A 102 5.85 6.51 11.30
C ASP A 102 6.41 5.49 12.30
N ARG A 103 5.58 4.64 12.91
CA ARG A 103 6.00 3.54 13.80
C ARG A 103 6.30 2.23 13.08
N VAL A 104 5.87 2.08 11.83
CA VAL A 104 6.07 0.84 11.07
C VAL A 104 7.55 0.62 10.79
N ARG A 105 8.08 -0.54 11.16
CA ARG A 105 9.46 -0.95 10.90
C ARG A 105 9.49 -2.37 10.35
N TYR A 106 10.47 -2.63 9.49
CA TYR A 106 10.72 -3.96 8.92
C TYR A 106 12.12 -4.40 9.34
N THR A 107 12.21 -5.34 10.28
CA THR A 107 13.50 -5.86 10.77
C THR A 107 14.28 -6.51 9.62
N GLY A 108 15.55 -6.13 9.47
CA GLY A 108 16.42 -6.62 8.40
C GLY A 108 16.28 -5.89 7.06
N LEU A 109 15.42 -4.87 6.96
CA LEU A 109 15.34 -3.99 5.79
C LEU A 109 16.28 -2.79 5.97
N ASP A 110 17.43 -2.82 5.29
CA ASP A 110 18.36 -1.69 5.24
C ASP A 110 18.25 -0.96 3.89
N LEU A 111 17.78 0.28 3.94
CA LEU A 111 17.64 1.17 2.79
C LEU A 111 18.62 2.34 2.82
N SER A 112 19.62 2.31 3.72
CA SER A 112 20.62 3.37 3.87
C SER A 112 21.32 3.70 2.54
N HIS A 113 21.58 2.68 1.71
CA HIS A 113 22.19 2.81 0.39
C HIS A 113 21.37 3.64 -0.64
N LEU A 114 20.10 3.97 -0.35
CA LEU A 114 19.24 4.78 -1.21
C LEU A 114 19.25 6.28 -0.85
N TYR A 115 19.82 6.65 0.29
CA TYR A 115 19.96 8.04 0.71
C TYR A 115 21.39 8.48 0.42
N GLU A 116 21.57 9.48 -0.45
CA GLU A 116 22.82 10.24 -0.48
C GLU A 116 22.92 11.00 0.85
N GLN A 117 24.06 10.88 1.53
CA GLN A 117 24.34 11.58 2.79
C GLN A 117 24.45 13.09 2.58
#